data_AF-A0A1F9V7L9-F1
#
_entry.id   AF-A0A1F9V7L9-F1
#
_cell.length_a   1.000
_cell.length_b   1.000
_cell.length_c   1.000
_cell.angle_alpha   90.00
_cell.angle_beta   90.00
_cell.angle_gamma   90.00
#
_symmetry.space_group_name_H-M   'P 1'
#
loop_
_entity.id
_entity.type
_entity.pdbx_description
1 polymer ?
#
loop_
_entity_poly.entity_id
_entity_poly.type
_entity_poly.pdbx_seq_one_letter_code
_entity_poly.pdbx_strand_id
1 'polypeptide(L)'
;MNKIWWKKIHNVFGISSALFLVILLITGMLLNHPKKIQGNIIETIALDPKKSERIYCGKKEGLYFSKDAGKNWNEVPMLYPPQEVVDIVFSPQDSKKIYVLEKWGRIIFSLDGGKIWDRIELPFDAQSEGIELKKISIGRKEEIALLTSHGWIFSKDQGKKWDQTYFDKTKTPLMRLVLTLHNGYFFGPAFVWVYDFSALALLILIISGLILWYIGRKVG
;
A
#
# COMPACT_ATOMS: atom_id res chain seq x y z
N MET A 1 25.87 -9.35 -49.61
CA MET A 1 24.76 -9.49 -48.63
C MET A 1 23.64 -8.52 -48.98
N ASN A 2 22.42 -9.02 -49.18
CA ASN A 2 21.34 -8.25 -49.80
C ASN A 2 20.55 -7.43 -48.76
N LYS A 3 20.33 -6.12 -48.99
CA LYS A 3 19.59 -5.20 -48.10
C LYS A 3 18.19 -5.73 -47.73
N ILE A 4 17.60 -6.54 -48.60
CA ILE A 4 16.29 -7.19 -48.40
C ILE A 4 16.31 -8.20 -47.24
N TRP A 5 17.44 -8.89 -47.04
CA TRP A 5 17.60 -9.89 -45.97
C TRP A 5 17.67 -9.24 -44.59
N TRP A 6 18.43 -8.13 -44.46
CA TRP A 6 18.47 -7.33 -43.23
C TRP A 6 17.11 -6.71 -42.87
N LYS A 7 16.34 -6.26 -43.87
CA LYS A 7 14.99 -5.72 -43.66
C LYS A 7 14.01 -6.78 -43.14
N LYS A 8 14.11 -8.03 -43.62
CA LYS A 8 13.31 -9.15 -43.10
C LYS A 8 13.67 -9.49 -41.65
N ILE A 9 14.95 -9.53 -41.32
CA ILE A 9 15.42 -9.80 -39.95
C ILE A 9 14.96 -8.70 -39.00
N HIS A 10 15.12 -7.43 -39.37
CA HIS A 10 14.70 -6.30 -38.54
C HIS A 10 13.18 -6.30 -38.28
N ASN A 11 12.37 -6.64 -39.29
CA ASN A 11 10.91 -6.75 -39.12
C ASN A 11 10.53 -7.88 -38.14
N VAL A 12 11.19 -9.04 -38.21
CA VAL A 12 10.92 -10.15 -37.29
C VAL A 12 11.37 -9.80 -35.86
N PHE A 13 12.54 -9.21 -35.70
CA PHE A 13 13.04 -8.78 -34.38
C PHE A 13 12.18 -7.67 -33.77
N GLY A 14 11.68 -6.71 -34.57
CA GLY A 14 10.80 -5.64 -34.11
C GLY A 14 9.44 -6.15 -33.66
N ILE A 15 8.87 -7.15 -34.36
CA ILE A 15 7.60 -7.77 -33.94
C ILE A 15 7.80 -8.59 -32.66
N SER A 16 8.90 -9.34 -32.57
CA SER A 16 9.22 -10.13 -31.37
C SER A 16 9.49 -9.25 -30.15
N SER A 17 10.18 -8.12 -30.30
CA SER A 17 10.43 -7.19 -29.20
C SER A 17 9.13 -6.49 -28.77
N ALA A 18 8.27 -6.10 -29.71
CA ALA A 18 6.97 -5.53 -29.41
C ALA A 18 6.06 -6.54 -28.67
N LEU A 19 6.00 -7.79 -29.11
CA LEU A 19 5.25 -8.86 -28.42
C LEU A 19 5.81 -9.12 -27.02
N PHE A 20 7.14 -9.12 -26.85
CA PHE A 20 7.77 -9.28 -25.55
C PHE A 20 7.42 -8.13 -24.58
N LEU A 21 7.43 -6.88 -25.06
CA LEU A 21 7.02 -5.72 -24.27
C LEU A 21 5.53 -5.76 -23.91
N VAL A 22 4.66 -6.21 -24.83
CA VAL A 22 3.23 -6.39 -24.54
C VAL A 22 3.01 -7.49 -23.50
N ILE A 23 3.73 -8.61 -23.58
CA ILE A 23 3.68 -9.67 -22.58
C ILE A 23 4.16 -9.16 -21.22
N LEU A 24 5.25 -8.39 -21.17
CA LEU A 24 5.74 -7.75 -19.94
C LEU A 24 4.72 -6.75 -19.36
N LEU A 25 4.03 -6.01 -20.23
CA LEU A 25 3.02 -5.05 -19.81
C LEU A 25 1.76 -5.76 -19.27
N ILE A 26 1.29 -6.81 -19.94
CA ILE A 26 0.16 -7.64 -19.50
C ILE A 26 0.50 -8.39 -18.21
N THR A 27 1.70 -8.97 -18.11
CA THR A 27 2.14 -9.65 -16.88
C THR A 27 2.35 -8.66 -15.74
N GLY A 28 2.87 -7.46 -16.01
CA GLY A 28 2.93 -6.36 -15.03
C GLY A 28 1.54 -5.97 -14.52
N MET A 29 0.54 -5.80 -15.41
CA MET A 29 -0.84 -5.54 -15.01
C MET A 29 -1.44 -6.70 -14.21
N LEU A 30 -1.22 -7.96 -14.63
CA LEU A 30 -1.75 -9.14 -13.95
C LEU A 30 -1.11 -9.38 -12.57
N LEU A 31 0.17 -9.08 -12.40
CA LEU A 31 0.90 -9.23 -11.13
C LEU A 31 0.53 -8.13 -10.12
N ASN A 32 0.06 -6.96 -10.59
CA ASN A 32 -0.28 -5.81 -9.74
C ASN A 32 -1.76 -5.73 -9.34
N HIS A 33 -2.54 -6.75 -9.66
CA HIS A 33 -3.90 -6.90 -9.14
C HIS A 33 -3.92 -7.97 -8.06
N PRO A 34 -3.71 -7.64 -6.77
CA PRO A 34 -4.22 -8.54 -5.73
C PRO A 34 -5.69 -8.79 -6.07
N LYS A 35 -6.07 -10.05 -6.25
CA LYS A 35 -7.47 -10.44 -6.44
C LYS A 35 -8.28 -9.72 -5.38
N LYS A 36 -9.04 -8.70 -5.79
CA LYS A 36 -9.95 -7.98 -4.92
C LYS A 36 -11.08 -8.96 -4.65
N ILE A 37 -10.92 -9.78 -3.61
CA ILE A 37 -12.03 -10.56 -3.07
C ILE A 37 -12.98 -9.49 -2.52
N GLN A 38 -14.02 -9.16 -3.30
CA GLN A 38 -15.12 -8.30 -2.88
C GLN A 38 -15.99 -9.08 -1.88
N GLY A 39 -15.40 -9.41 -0.74
CA GLY A 39 -16.12 -9.75 0.47
C GLY A 39 -15.92 -8.60 1.46
N ASN A 40 -16.88 -8.41 2.36
CA ASN A 40 -16.65 -7.60 3.56
C ASN A 40 -15.61 -8.31 4.43
N ILE A 41 -14.33 -8.18 4.08
CA ILE A 41 -13.24 -8.77 4.85
C ILE A 41 -13.14 -7.96 6.14
N ILE A 42 -13.50 -8.63 7.23
CA ILE A 42 -13.21 -8.13 8.58
C ILE A 42 -11.75 -8.47 8.82
N GLU A 43 -10.93 -7.42 8.93
CA GLU A 43 -9.48 -7.56 9.13
C GLU A 43 -9.15 -7.76 10.61
N THR A 44 -9.94 -7.15 11.50
CA THR A 44 -9.68 -7.22 12.95
C THR A 44 -10.93 -6.92 13.78
N ILE A 45 -10.94 -7.41 15.01
CA ILE A 45 -11.98 -7.16 16.02
C ILE A 45 -11.32 -7.02 17.39
N ALA A 46 -11.79 -6.05 18.19
CA ALA A 46 -11.30 -5.81 19.53
C ALA A 46 -12.45 -5.56 20.51
N LEU A 47 -12.41 -6.27 21.65
CA LEU A 47 -13.34 -6.06 22.75
C LEU A 47 -12.72 -5.12 23.80
N ASP A 48 -13.53 -4.20 24.32
CA ASP A 48 -13.12 -3.36 25.44
C ASP A 48 -12.91 -4.24 26.70
N PRO A 49 -11.70 -4.23 27.30
CA PRO A 49 -11.36 -5.11 28.41
C PRO A 49 -12.12 -4.79 29.71
N LYS A 50 -12.72 -3.59 29.84
CA LYS A 50 -13.53 -3.19 31.00
C LYS A 50 -15.03 -3.23 30.74
N LYS A 51 -15.45 -3.25 29.46
CA LYS A 51 -16.86 -3.24 29.05
C LYS A 51 -17.07 -4.16 27.85
N SER A 52 -17.29 -5.45 28.09
CA SER A 52 -17.41 -6.47 27.03
C SER A 52 -18.51 -6.20 25.98
N GLU A 53 -19.49 -5.35 26.30
CA GLU A 53 -20.53 -4.91 25.36
C GLU A 53 -20.00 -3.95 24.27
N ARG A 54 -18.86 -3.30 24.51
CA ARG A 54 -18.21 -2.38 23.58
C ARG A 54 -17.21 -3.15 22.72
N ILE A 55 -17.50 -3.23 21.44
CA ILE A 55 -16.68 -3.95 20.46
C ILE A 55 -16.39 -3.04 19.28
N TYR A 56 -15.13 -3.03 18.83
CA TYR A 56 -14.71 -2.37 17.60
C TYR A 56 -14.33 -3.40 16.55
N CYS A 57 -14.65 -3.11 15.31
CA CYS A 57 -14.38 -3.95 14.15
C CYS A 57 -13.72 -3.11 13.06
N GLY A 58 -12.57 -3.58 12.58
CA GLY A 58 -11.82 -2.97 11.50
C GLY A 58 -12.13 -3.65 10.17
N LYS A 59 -12.45 -2.85 9.17
CA LYS A 59 -12.65 -3.31 7.79
C LYS A 59 -11.73 -2.54 6.85
N LYS A 60 -11.76 -2.95 5.59
CA LYS A 60 -11.13 -2.18 4.52
C LYS A 60 -11.69 -0.78 4.37
N GLU A 61 -13.01 -0.63 4.49
CA GLU A 61 -13.68 0.67 4.31
C GLU A 61 -13.70 1.57 5.55
N GLY A 62 -13.35 1.06 6.74
CA GLY A 62 -13.34 1.89 7.94
C GLY A 62 -13.49 1.12 9.26
N LEU A 63 -13.79 1.89 10.32
CA LEU A 63 -13.96 1.39 11.68
C LEU A 63 -15.45 1.35 12.06
N TYR A 64 -15.88 0.25 12.63
CA TYR A 64 -17.24 0.04 13.12
C TYR A 64 -17.23 -0.20 14.62
N PHE A 65 -18.29 0.22 15.30
CA PHE A 65 -18.47 0.10 16.74
C PHE A 65 -19.83 -0.49 17.06
N SER A 66 -19.83 -1.42 18.01
CA SER A 66 -21.02 -1.96 18.65
C SER A 66 -20.97 -1.65 20.14
N LYS A 67 -22.13 -1.27 20.69
CA LYS A 67 -22.34 -0.98 22.12
C LYS A 67 -23.18 -2.05 22.84
N ASP A 68 -23.54 -3.12 22.14
CA ASP A 68 -24.49 -4.14 22.58
C ASP A 68 -23.99 -5.55 22.24
N ALA A 69 -22.69 -5.77 22.45
CA ALA A 69 -22.01 -7.06 22.27
C ALA A 69 -22.11 -7.63 20.84
N GLY A 70 -22.11 -6.75 19.83
CA GLY A 70 -22.13 -7.13 18.42
C GLY A 70 -23.52 -7.35 17.82
N LYS A 71 -24.59 -7.01 18.55
CA LYS A 71 -25.97 -7.11 18.02
C LYS A 71 -26.24 -6.03 16.98
N ASN A 72 -25.81 -4.81 17.23
CA ASN A 72 -25.91 -3.68 16.31
C ASN A 72 -24.53 -3.04 16.10
N TRP A 73 -24.26 -2.63 14.86
CA TRP A 73 -23.00 -2.02 14.45
C TRP A 73 -23.27 -0.68 13.79
N ASN A 74 -22.50 0.33 14.17
CA ASN A 74 -22.51 1.64 13.54
C ASN A 74 -21.11 1.98 13.07
N GLU A 75 -21.00 2.64 11.92
CA GLU A 75 -19.74 3.21 11.48
C GLU A 75 -19.30 4.30 12.47
N VAL A 76 -18.00 4.33 12.78
CA VAL A 76 -17.44 5.36 13.65
C VAL A 76 -17.16 6.60 12.80
N PRO A 77 -17.87 7.72 13.02
CA PRO A 77 -17.65 8.92 12.23
C PRO A 77 -16.28 9.51 12.57
N MET A 78 -15.42 9.60 11.56
CA MET A 78 -14.08 10.18 11.67
C MET A 78 -13.89 11.23 10.59
N LEU A 79 -13.17 12.31 10.92
CA LEU A 79 -12.76 13.31 9.92
C LEU A 79 -11.87 12.68 8.84
N TYR A 80 -11.05 11.71 9.23
CA TYR A 80 -10.15 10.97 8.36
C TYR A 80 -10.30 9.48 8.66
N PRO A 81 -11.22 8.77 8.00
CA PRO A 81 -11.39 7.35 8.21
C PRO A 81 -10.13 6.58 7.78
N PRO A 82 -9.74 5.52 8.51
CA PRO A 82 -8.61 4.67 8.13
C PRO A 82 -8.91 3.98 6.79
N GLN A 83 -7.93 3.93 5.91
CA GLN A 83 -7.97 3.07 4.74
C GLN A 83 -7.33 1.74 5.10
N GLU A 84 -8.15 0.71 5.28
CA GLU A 84 -7.72 -0.63 5.69
C GLU A 84 -7.15 -0.67 7.12
N VAL A 85 -8.03 -1.02 8.06
CA VAL A 85 -7.66 -1.23 9.46
C VAL A 85 -6.92 -2.56 9.60
N VAL A 86 -5.68 -2.52 10.08
CA VAL A 86 -4.85 -3.71 10.32
C VAL A 86 -5.12 -4.30 11.69
N ASP A 87 -5.15 -3.45 12.73
CA ASP A 87 -5.24 -3.91 14.10
C ASP A 87 -5.87 -2.84 15.01
N ILE A 88 -6.52 -3.27 16.10
CA ILE A 88 -7.19 -2.39 17.07
C ILE A 88 -6.81 -2.86 18.46
N VAL A 89 -6.32 -1.94 19.28
CA VAL A 89 -5.91 -2.22 20.66
C VAL A 89 -6.39 -1.17 21.63
N PHE A 90 -6.75 -1.63 22.83
CA PHE A 90 -7.06 -0.76 23.96
C PHE A 90 -5.82 -0.55 24.81
N SER A 91 -5.70 0.63 25.44
CA SER A 91 -4.70 0.78 26.50
C SER A 91 -5.01 -0.18 27.65
N PRO A 92 -4.01 -0.90 28.17
CA PRO A 92 -4.19 -1.80 29.31
C PRO A 92 -4.53 -1.05 30.61
N GLN A 93 -4.24 0.25 30.71
CA GLN A 93 -4.57 1.05 31.90
C GLN A 93 -5.95 1.70 31.80
N ASP A 94 -6.32 2.16 30.61
CA ASP A 94 -7.55 2.91 30.38
C ASP A 94 -8.25 2.46 29.09
N SER A 95 -9.39 1.78 29.22
CA SER A 95 -10.16 1.32 28.06
C SER A 95 -10.90 2.43 27.32
N LYS A 96 -10.80 3.69 27.77
CA LYS A 96 -11.17 4.85 26.96
C LYS A 96 -10.12 5.14 25.88
N LYS A 97 -8.88 4.73 26.08
CA LYS A 97 -7.82 4.92 25.08
C LYS A 97 -7.81 3.76 24.11
N ILE A 98 -7.95 4.09 22.83
CA ILE A 98 -8.08 3.14 21.73
C ILE A 98 -7.10 3.56 20.66
N TYR A 99 -6.37 2.60 20.12
CA TYR A 99 -5.44 2.80 19.03
C TYR A 99 -5.80 1.85 17.90
N VAL A 100 -5.78 2.39 16.68
CA VAL A 100 -6.17 1.73 15.45
C VAL A 100 -4.99 1.87 14.50
N LEU A 101 -4.41 0.74 14.12
CA LEU A 101 -3.32 0.69 13.16
C LEU A 101 -3.90 0.65 11.75
N GLU A 102 -3.54 1.63 10.94
CA GLU A 102 -3.86 1.66 9.53
C GLU A 102 -2.70 1.07 8.71
N LYS A 103 -3.04 0.38 7.62
CA LYS A 103 -2.06 -0.28 6.74
C LYS A 103 -0.97 0.65 6.21
N TRP A 104 -1.31 1.89 5.89
CA TRP A 104 -0.43 2.80 5.15
C TRP A 104 0.43 3.73 6.00
N GLY A 105 0.60 3.44 7.30
CA GLY A 105 1.57 4.16 8.11
C GLY A 105 0.98 5.21 9.06
N ARG A 106 -0.30 5.06 9.44
CA ARG A 106 -0.94 5.93 10.42
C ARG A 106 -1.43 5.12 11.61
N ILE A 107 -1.30 5.70 12.79
CA ILE A 107 -2.02 5.23 13.98
C ILE A 107 -3.10 6.25 14.27
N ILE A 108 -4.35 5.82 14.16
CA ILE A 108 -5.50 6.62 14.57
C ILE A 108 -5.80 6.27 16.01
N PHE A 109 -5.99 7.26 16.87
CA PHE A 109 -6.21 7.01 18.29
C PHE A 109 -7.31 7.90 18.86
N SER A 110 -7.93 7.41 19.93
CA SER A 110 -8.90 8.14 20.73
C SER A 110 -8.52 8.05 22.19
N LEU A 111 -8.69 9.13 22.95
CA LEU A 111 -8.42 9.16 24.39
C LEU A 111 -9.71 9.20 25.23
N ASP A 112 -10.88 9.32 24.61
CA ASP A 112 -12.16 9.58 25.28
C ASP A 112 -13.23 8.50 25.05
N GLY A 113 -12.80 7.32 24.61
CA GLY A 113 -13.66 6.17 24.34
C GLY A 113 -14.25 6.18 22.94
N GLY A 114 -13.57 6.80 21.98
CA GLY A 114 -13.96 6.80 20.57
C GLY A 114 -14.93 7.91 20.19
N LYS A 115 -15.00 9.01 20.96
CA LYS A 115 -15.81 10.19 20.59
C LYS A 115 -15.00 11.14 19.73
N ILE A 116 -13.74 11.37 20.10
CA ILE A 116 -12.78 12.16 19.33
C ILE A 116 -11.63 11.26 18.91
N TRP A 117 -11.23 11.42 17.65
CA TRP A 117 -10.14 10.67 17.04
C TRP A 117 -9.10 11.64 16.50
N ASP A 118 -7.84 11.33 16.78
CA ASP A 118 -6.67 12.04 16.31
C ASP A 118 -5.69 11.02 15.69
N ARG A 119 -4.57 11.49 15.12
CA ARG A 119 -3.63 10.63 14.40
C ARG A 119 -2.17 10.89 14.78
N ILE A 120 -1.40 9.82 14.73
CA ILE A 120 0.06 9.82 14.81
C ILE A 120 0.57 9.34 13.46
N GLU A 121 1.34 10.19 12.80
CA GLU A 121 2.08 9.83 11.59
C GLU A 121 3.34 9.05 11.98
N LEU A 122 3.63 7.95 11.30
CA LEU A 122 4.85 7.19 11.51
C LEU A 122 6.07 7.94 10.92
N PRO A 123 7.29 7.67 11.39
CA PRO A 123 8.50 8.35 10.91
C PRO A 123 8.94 7.90 9.50
N PHE A 124 8.13 7.09 8.83
CA PHE A 124 8.34 6.58 7.48
C PHE A 124 7.00 6.41 6.78
N ASP A 125 7.03 6.46 5.45
CA ASP A 125 5.87 6.15 4.61
C ASP A 125 5.89 4.66 4.28
N ALA A 126 5.01 3.91 4.93
CA ALA A 126 4.91 2.45 4.79
C ALA A 126 4.59 2.03 3.35
N GLN A 127 3.80 2.82 2.62
CA GLN A 127 3.40 2.52 1.24
C GLN A 127 4.59 2.66 0.29
N SER A 128 5.27 3.81 0.33
CA SER A 128 6.41 4.09 -0.56
C SER A 128 7.59 3.16 -0.30
N GLU A 129 7.78 2.75 0.95
CA GLU A 129 8.89 1.88 1.36
C GLU A 129 8.59 0.38 1.23
N GLY A 130 7.34 0.00 0.92
CA GLY A 130 6.91 -1.39 0.83
C GLY A 130 6.91 -2.11 2.18
N ILE A 131 6.66 -1.36 3.27
CA ILE A 131 6.61 -1.89 4.63
C ILE A 131 5.16 -2.22 4.95
N GLU A 132 4.91 -3.47 5.29
CA GLU A 132 3.59 -3.90 5.74
C GLU A 132 3.53 -3.79 7.26
N LEU A 133 2.58 -3.03 7.77
CA LEU A 133 2.25 -3.01 9.18
C LEU A 133 1.40 -4.25 9.51
N LYS A 134 1.74 -4.95 10.59
CA LYS A 134 1.11 -6.23 10.95
C LYS A 134 0.37 -6.19 12.27
N LYS A 135 0.91 -5.50 13.27
CA LYS A 135 0.33 -5.48 14.61
C LYS A 135 0.77 -4.26 15.41
N ILE A 136 -0.10 -3.78 16.29
CA ILE A 136 0.21 -2.77 17.29
C ILE A 136 0.08 -3.38 18.69
N SER A 137 0.88 -2.91 19.63
CA SER A 137 0.71 -3.22 21.04
C SER A 137 0.99 -1.97 21.87
N ILE A 138 0.21 -1.82 22.94
CA ILE A 138 0.31 -0.69 23.86
C ILE A 138 0.74 -1.20 25.23
N GLY A 139 1.87 -0.69 25.70
CA GLY A 139 2.42 -0.95 27.01
C GLY A 139 1.69 -0.21 28.12
N ARG A 140 1.96 -0.57 29.37
CA ARG A 140 1.34 0.07 30.53
C ARG A 140 1.62 1.58 30.57
N LYS A 141 2.80 2.03 30.18
CA LYS A 141 3.15 3.47 30.16
C LYS A 141 2.67 4.19 28.90
N GLU A 142 1.75 3.61 28.15
CA GLU A 142 1.34 4.07 26.80
C GLU A 142 2.51 4.05 25.80
N GLU A 143 3.44 3.12 26.01
CA GLU A 143 4.51 2.84 25.07
C GLU A 143 3.92 2.11 23.86
N ILE A 144 4.30 2.49 22.65
CA ILE A 144 3.76 1.92 21.42
C ILE A 144 4.81 1.00 20.81
N ALA A 145 4.45 -0.26 20.59
CA ALA A 145 5.23 -1.20 19.80
C ALA A 145 4.48 -1.53 18.52
N LEU A 146 5.16 -1.42 17.38
CA LEU A 146 4.63 -1.84 16.09
C LEU A 146 5.46 -2.97 15.52
N LEU A 147 4.78 -3.99 15.01
CA LEU A 147 5.36 -5.06 14.22
C LEU A 147 5.13 -4.78 12.74
N THR A 148 6.21 -4.83 11.97
CA THR A 148 6.22 -4.57 10.52
C THR A 148 6.80 -5.76 9.77
N SER A 149 6.72 -5.77 8.44
CA SER A 149 7.41 -6.76 7.60
C SER A 149 8.95 -6.66 7.68
N HIS A 150 9.49 -5.53 8.12
CA HIS A 150 10.93 -5.24 8.13
C HIS A 150 11.57 -5.24 9.53
N GLY A 151 10.79 -5.60 10.55
CA GLY A 151 11.20 -5.59 11.95
C GLY A 151 10.14 -4.95 12.85
N TRP A 152 10.53 -4.52 14.04
CA TRP A 152 9.66 -3.80 14.95
C TRP A 152 10.17 -2.38 15.17
N ILE A 153 9.26 -1.47 15.49
CA ILE A 153 9.60 -0.12 15.95
C ILE A 153 8.92 0.13 17.29
N PHE A 154 9.56 0.96 18.11
CA PHE A 154 9.10 1.22 19.46
C PHE A 154 9.09 2.72 19.76
N SER A 155 8.07 3.18 20.47
CA SER A 155 7.98 4.55 20.98
C SER A 155 7.72 4.53 22.47
N LYS A 156 8.58 5.22 23.23
CA LYS A 156 8.44 5.38 24.68
C LYS A 156 7.53 6.54 25.09
N ASP A 157 7.23 7.42 24.16
CA ASP A 157 6.61 8.73 24.40
C ASP A 157 5.33 8.91 23.57
N GLN A 158 4.55 7.84 23.44
CA GLN A 158 3.22 7.84 22.81
C GLN A 158 3.26 8.27 21.34
N GLY A 159 4.29 7.86 20.62
CA GLY A 159 4.44 8.11 19.18
C GLY A 159 5.09 9.45 18.82
N LYS A 160 5.58 10.22 19.80
CA LYS A 160 6.29 11.49 19.54
C LYS A 160 7.71 11.27 19.02
N LYS A 161 8.38 10.23 19.51
CA LYS A 161 9.69 9.76 19.07
C LYS A 161 9.68 8.25 18.93
N TRP A 162 10.46 7.77 17.98
CA TRP A 162 10.53 6.36 17.63
C TRP A 162 11.97 5.87 17.76
N ASP A 163 12.19 4.95 18.70
CA ASP A 163 13.41 4.17 18.80
C ASP A 163 13.37 3.13 17.66
N GLN A 164 14.14 3.39 16.60
CA GLN A 164 14.28 2.48 15.44
C GLN A 164 15.20 1.30 15.78
N THR A 165 14.83 0.51 16.78
CA THR A 165 15.56 -0.70 17.13
C THR A 165 15.14 -1.84 16.22
N TYR A 166 15.90 -2.00 15.13
CA TYR A 166 15.86 -3.08 14.14
C TYR A 166 15.01 -2.82 12.88
N PHE A 167 15.51 -1.89 12.05
CA PHE A 167 15.26 -1.86 10.61
C PHE A 167 16.45 -2.54 9.94
N ASP A 168 16.34 -3.83 9.57
CA ASP A 168 17.35 -4.41 8.70
C ASP A 168 17.12 -3.91 7.26
N LYS A 169 17.63 -2.71 6.97
CA LYS A 169 17.61 -2.12 5.63
C LYS A 169 18.39 -2.96 4.60
N THR A 170 19.14 -3.97 5.03
CA THR A 170 20.06 -4.72 4.16
C THR A 170 19.45 -5.99 3.54
N LYS A 171 18.22 -6.38 3.91
CA LYS A 171 17.63 -7.67 3.51
C LYS A 171 16.57 -7.67 2.40
N THR A 172 16.53 -6.65 1.54
CA THR A 172 15.68 -6.75 0.31
C THR A 172 16.37 -6.15 -0.91
N PRO A 173 17.37 -6.82 -1.52
CA PRO A 173 18.19 -6.20 -2.56
C PRO A 173 17.46 -6.07 -3.90
N LEU A 174 16.80 -7.12 -4.36
CA LEU A 174 16.34 -7.17 -5.76
C LEU A 174 14.87 -6.79 -5.92
N MET A 175 13.97 -7.41 -5.15
CA MET A 175 12.54 -7.17 -5.30
C MET A 175 12.16 -5.71 -4.97
N ARG A 176 12.77 -5.12 -3.92
CA ARG A 176 12.55 -3.73 -3.53
C ARG A 176 13.12 -2.75 -4.54
N LEU A 177 14.30 -3.03 -5.09
CA LEU A 177 14.92 -2.22 -6.14
C LEU A 177 14.07 -2.26 -7.42
N VAL A 178 13.55 -3.44 -7.78
CA VAL A 178 12.61 -3.60 -8.90
C VAL A 178 11.30 -2.84 -8.64
N LEU A 179 10.70 -2.93 -7.45
CA LEU A 179 9.45 -2.23 -7.12
C LEU A 179 9.62 -0.69 -7.06
N THR A 180 10.70 -0.20 -6.45
CA THR A 180 10.96 1.25 -6.34
C THR A 180 11.35 1.88 -7.67
N LEU A 181 12.02 1.12 -8.56
CA LEU A 181 12.23 1.53 -9.96
C LEU A 181 10.92 1.50 -10.75
N HIS A 182 10.08 0.48 -10.57
CA HIS A 182 8.82 0.33 -11.30
C HIS A 182 7.82 1.45 -10.98
N ASN A 183 7.81 1.92 -9.73
CA ASN A 183 6.88 2.96 -9.27
C ASN A 183 7.48 4.38 -9.36
N GLY A 184 8.70 4.55 -9.88
CA GLY A 184 9.35 5.85 -10.06
C GLY A 184 9.88 6.53 -8.80
N TYR A 185 9.62 5.98 -7.61
CA TYR A 185 10.01 6.55 -6.32
C TYR A 185 11.52 6.52 -6.05
N PHE A 186 12.29 5.69 -6.76
CA PHE A 186 13.74 5.57 -6.57
C PHE A 186 14.48 6.92 -6.71
N PHE A 187 14.01 7.81 -7.57
CA PHE A 187 14.62 9.12 -7.82
C PHE A 187 13.83 10.28 -7.19
N GLY A 188 12.83 9.98 -6.34
CA GLY A 188 12.01 10.96 -5.62
C GLY A 188 10.67 11.31 -6.28
N PRO A 189 9.79 12.05 -5.58
CA PRO A 189 8.38 12.26 -5.99
C PRO A 189 8.20 12.97 -7.34
N ALA A 190 9.14 13.86 -7.69
CA ALA A 190 9.09 14.58 -8.96
C ALA A 190 9.38 13.66 -10.18
N PHE A 191 10.05 12.53 -9.95
CA PHE A 191 10.45 11.60 -11.02
C PHE A 191 9.31 10.68 -11.48
N VAL A 192 8.24 10.57 -10.70
CA VAL A 192 7.00 9.87 -11.09
C VAL A 192 6.44 10.47 -12.38
N TRP A 193 6.42 11.80 -12.47
CA TRP A 193 5.97 12.51 -13.68
C TRP A 193 6.84 12.19 -14.90
N VAL A 194 8.15 12.07 -14.72
CA VAL A 194 9.08 11.71 -15.81
C VAL A 194 8.76 10.32 -16.34
N TYR A 195 8.45 9.38 -15.45
CA TYR A 195 8.06 8.03 -15.82
C TYR A 195 6.73 8.01 -16.59
N ASP A 196 5.71 8.72 -16.11
CA ASP A 196 4.41 8.84 -16.78
C ASP A 196 4.52 9.49 -18.17
N PHE A 197 5.31 10.56 -18.31
CA PHE A 197 5.57 11.19 -19.61
C PHE A 197 6.33 10.27 -20.56
N SER A 198 7.28 9.47 -20.05
CA SER A 198 8.03 8.51 -20.86
C SER A 198 7.13 7.38 -21.37
N ALA A 199 6.20 6.89 -20.55
CA ALA A 199 5.21 5.90 -20.94
C ALA A 199 4.26 6.44 -22.03
N LEU A 200 3.80 7.69 -21.88
CA LEU A 200 2.99 8.37 -22.90
C LEU A 200 3.73 8.50 -24.24
N ALA A 201 5.01 8.90 -24.20
CA ALA A 201 5.84 9.04 -25.39
C ALA A 201 6.05 7.69 -26.13
N LEU A 202 6.28 6.61 -25.38
CA LEU A 202 6.39 5.26 -25.95
C LEU A 202 5.08 4.80 -26.59
N LEU A 203 3.94 5.13 -25.98
CA LEU A 203 2.61 4.80 -26.52
C LEU A 203 2.35 5.53 -27.85
N ILE A 204 2.72 6.82 -27.93
CA ILE A 204 2.66 7.60 -29.18
C ILE A 204 3.56 6.99 -30.26
N LEU A 205 4.78 6.57 -29.91
CA LEU A 205 5.70 5.92 -30.84
C LEU A 205 5.12 4.60 -31.39
N ILE A 206 4.53 3.77 -30.53
CA ILE A 206 3.88 2.52 -30.93
C ILE A 206 2.71 2.80 -31.88
N ILE A 207 1.84 3.76 -31.55
CA ILE A 207 0.71 4.15 -32.40
C ILE A 207 1.21 4.65 -33.76
N SER A 208 2.24 5.50 -33.77
CA SER A 208 2.82 6.04 -35.01
C SER A 208 3.40 4.94 -35.90
N GLY A 209 4.08 3.95 -35.32
CA GLY A 209 4.61 2.79 -36.03
C GLY A 209 3.51 1.92 -36.63
N LEU A 210 2.42 1.68 -35.89
CA LEU A 210 1.26 0.93 -36.38
C LEU A 210 0.54 1.65 -37.52
N ILE A 211 0.41 2.98 -37.45
CA ILE A 211 -0.16 3.80 -38.52
C ILE A 211 0.70 3.71 -39.78
N LEU A 212 2.02 3.90 -39.66
CA LEU A 212 2.95 3.80 -40.78
C LEU A 212 2.94 2.41 -41.41
N TRP A 213 2.86 1.37 -40.59
CA TRP A 213 2.75 -0.01 -41.07
C TRP A 213 1.43 -0.27 -41.81
N TYR A 214 0.30 0.24 -41.29
CA TYR A 214 -1.01 0.10 -41.93
C TYR A 214 -1.08 0.84 -43.27
N ILE A 215 -0.55 2.07 -43.33
CA ILE A 215 -0.48 2.86 -44.57
C ILE A 215 0.46 2.17 -45.57
N GLY A 216 1.62 1.68 -45.12
CA GLY A 216 2.59 0.99 -45.97
C GLY A 216 2.07 -0.30 -46.62
N ARG A 217 1.04 -0.95 -46.05
CA ARG A 217 0.35 -2.10 -46.66
C ARG A 217 -0.65 -1.74 -47.76
N LYS A 218 -1.11 -0.48 -47.84
CA LYS A 218 -2.07 -0.04 -48.87
C LYS A 218 -1.41 0.50 -50.15
N VAL A 219 -0.11 0.78 -50.09
CA VAL A 219 0.65 1.46 -51.17
C VAL A 219 1.60 0.51 -51.92
N GLY A 220 1.65 -0.77 -51.55
CA GLY A 220 2.38 -1.83 -52.27
C GLY A 220 1.49 -3.03 -52.51
#